data_AF-A0AA95G726-F1
#
_entry.id   AF-A0AA95G726-F1
#
_cell.length_a   1.000
_cell.length_b   1.000
_cell.length_c   1.000
_cell.angle_alpha   90.00
_cell.angle_beta   90.00
_cell.angle_gamma   90.00
#
_symmetry.space_group_name_H-M   'P 1'
#
loop_
_entity.id
_entity.type
_entity.pdbx_description
1 polymer ?
#
loop_
_entity_poly.entity_id
_entity_poly.type
_entity_poly.pdbx_seq_one_letter_code
_entity_poly.pdbx_strand_id
1 'polypeptide(L)'
;MVSKNPAQSNPVDVSYELYKELAGEICAPLDDFDLTIDLRYELYTSKLTYLYNIQEQCFRCINSQEECNSYTQEDLVNIQNAIEVTKEFIRQTIRESLQNGLTIAEKKALDASRNKYNS
;
A
#
# COMPACT_ATOMS: atom_id res chain seq x y z
N MET A 1 12.95 12.39 -38.88
CA MET A 1 12.45 13.10 -37.68
C MET A 1 11.18 12.39 -37.24
N VAL A 2 11.26 11.51 -36.23
CA VAL A 2 10.09 10.80 -35.69
C VAL A 2 9.60 11.60 -34.50
N SER A 3 8.50 12.31 -34.68
CA SER A 3 7.81 13.02 -33.61
C SER A 3 7.15 11.97 -32.70
N LYS A 4 7.65 11.82 -31.46
CA LYS A 4 7.00 11.00 -30.45
C LYS A 4 5.86 11.81 -29.83
N ASN A 5 4.65 11.24 -29.86
CA ASN A 5 3.45 11.79 -29.23
C ASN A 5 3.66 12.08 -27.74
N PRO A 6 3.21 13.24 -27.20
CA PRO A 6 3.33 13.61 -25.79
C PRO A 6 2.25 13.00 -24.88
N ALA A 7 1.59 11.91 -25.29
CA ALA A 7 0.54 11.25 -24.52
C ALA A 7 1.05 10.03 -23.72
N GLN A 8 2.34 9.97 -23.43
CA GLN A 8 2.85 9.10 -22.38
C GLN A 8 2.62 9.85 -21.07
N SER A 9 1.69 9.35 -20.26
CA SER A 9 1.54 9.77 -18.86
C SER A 9 2.94 9.83 -18.25
N ASN A 10 3.40 11.04 -17.92
CA ASN A 10 4.66 11.17 -17.22
C ASN A 10 4.55 10.27 -15.99
N PRO A 11 5.41 9.26 -15.82
CA PRO A 11 5.50 8.57 -14.55
C PRO A 11 5.75 9.67 -13.52
N VAL A 12 5.00 9.65 -12.41
CA VAL A 12 5.18 10.61 -11.33
C VAL A 12 6.65 10.51 -10.92
N ASP A 13 7.44 11.49 -11.37
CA ASP A 13 8.88 11.52 -11.15
C ASP A 13 9.06 11.97 -9.70
N VAL A 14 9.15 11.00 -8.80
CA VAL A 14 9.41 11.28 -7.39
C VAL A 14 10.89 11.61 -7.35
N SER A 15 11.21 12.90 -7.32
CA SER A 15 12.60 13.33 -7.22
C SER A 15 13.24 12.64 -6.01
N TYR A 16 14.49 12.22 -6.14
CA TYR A 16 15.21 11.56 -5.05
C TYR A 16 15.24 12.42 -3.77
N GLU A 17 15.30 13.75 -3.91
CA GLU A 17 15.19 14.67 -2.77
C GLU A 17 13.84 14.56 -2.04
N LEU A 18 12.73 14.45 -2.78
CA LEU A 18 11.41 14.24 -2.18
C LEU A 18 11.32 12.89 -1.47
N TYR A 19 11.87 11.83 -2.08
CA TYR A 19 11.98 10.53 -1.40
C TYR A 19 12.78 10.67 -0.10
N LYS A 20 13.95 11.30 -0.14
CA LYS A 20 14.85 11.44 1.01
C LYS A 20 14.21 12.20 2.17
N GLU A 21 13.45 13.25 1.87
CA GLU A 21 12.70 14.03 2.88
C GLU A 21 11.59 13.20 3.53
N LEU A 22 10.91 12.36 2.75
CA LEU A 22 9.72 11.63 3.19
C LEU A 22 9.98 10.14 3.48
N ALA A 23 11.20 9.63 3.30
CA ALA A 23 11.50 8.21 3.31
C ALA A 23 11.07 7.54 4.63
N GLY A 24 11.27 8.24 5.75
CA GLY A 24 10.84 7.78 7.07
C GLY A 24 9.33 7.58 7.15
N GLU A 25 8.54 8.54 6.68
CA GLU A 25 7.07 8.48 6.72
C GLU A 25 6.50 7.50 5.67
N ILE A 26 7.10 7.49 4.47
CA ILE A 26 6.71 6.59 3.39
C ILE A 26 6.97 5.13 3.79
N CYS A 27 8.08 4.84 4.47
CA CYS A 27 8.42 3.47 4.87
C CYS A 27 7.75 3.04 6.18
N ALA A 28 7.34 3.99 7.04
CA ALA A 28 6.63 3.68 8.28
C ALA A 28 5.19 3.19 8.02
N PRO A 29 4.61 2.34 8.87
CA PRO A 29 3.17 2.05 8.85
C PRO A 29 2.33 3.32 8.98
N LEU A 30 1.10 3.30 8.45
CA LEU A 30 0.13 4.35 8.68
C LEU A 30 -0.27 4.38 10.17
N ASP A 31 -0.57 5.55 10.70
CA ASP A 31 -1.32 5.67 11.96
C ASP A 31 -2.79 5.37 11.66
N ASP A 32 -3.20 4.13 11.94
CA ASP A 32 -4.48 3.56 11.48
C ASP A 32 -5.49 3.30 12.60
N PHE A 33 -5.20 3.75 13.81
CA PHE A 33 -5.97 3.44 15.03
C PHE A 33 -7.46 3.79 14.91
N ASP A 34 -7.78 4.94 14.31
CA ASP A 34 -9.15 5.45 14.18
C ASP A 34 -9.74 5.24 12.76
N LEU A 35 -9.08 4.47 11.90
CA LEU A 35 -9.53 4.27 10.54
C LEU A 35 -10.60 3.17 10.44
N THR A 36 -11.60 3.39 9.58
CA THR A 36 -12.51 2.31 9.19
C THR A 36 -11.76 1.25 8.40
N ILE A 37 -12.26 0.01 8.42
CA ILE A 37 -11.66 -1.12 7.68
C ILE A 37 -11.51 -0.79 6.19
N ASP A 38 -12.54 -0.19 5.58
CA ASP A 38 -12.52 0.16 4.16
C ASP A 38 -11.47 1.22 3.86
N LEU A 39 -11.42 2.30 4.66
CA LEU A 39 -10.45 3.37 4.47
C LEU A 39 -9.02 2.90 4.71
N ARG A 40 -8.80 2.07 5.74
CA ARG A 40 -7.50 1.46 6.01
C ARG A 40 -7.03 0.61 4.83
N TYR A 41 -7.92 -0.19 4.25
CA TYR A 41 -7.62 -0.99 3.06
C TYR A 41 -7.24 -0.11 1.85
N GLU A 42 -8.02 0.95 1.58
CA GLU A 42 -7.74 1.89 0.49
C GLU A 42 -6.40 2.60 0.67
N LEU A 43 -6.08 3.05 1.88
CA LEU A 43 -4.83 3.76 2.16
C LEU A 43 -3.61 2.84 2.05
N TYR A 44 -3.66 1.62 2.62
CA TYR A 44 -2.55 0.69 2.49
C TYR A 44 -2.36 0.18 1.05
N THR A 45 -3.44 -0.01 0.28
CA THR A 45 -3.33 -0.39 -1.14
C THR A 45 -2.75 0.75 -1.98
N SER A 46 -3.17 2.00 -1.76
CA SER A 46 -2.59 3.19 -2.38
C SER A 46 -1.10 3.34 -2.05
N LYS A 47 -0.74 3.20 -0.76
CA LYS A 47 0.64 3.21 -0.29
C LYS A 47 1.48 2.12 -0.95
N LEU A 48 0.94 0.91 -1.10
CA LEU A 48 1.63 -0.20 -1.76
C LEU A 48 1.96 0.12 -3.22
N THR A 49 1.01 0.70 -3.97
CA THR A 49 1.25 1.14 -5.35
C THR A 49 2.34 2.20 -5.42
N TYR A 50 2.33 3.17 -4.50
CA TYR A 50 3.34 4.20 -4.43
C TYR A 50 4.74 3.63 -4.13
N LEU A 51 4.84 2.70 -3.18
CA LEU A 51 6.09 2.01 -2.85
C LEU A 51 6.65 1.21 -4.04
N TYR A 52 5.80 0.56 -4.85
CA TYR A 52 6.26 -0.11 -6.07
C TYR A 52 6.83 0.86 -7.11
N ASN A 53 6.22 2.04 -7.24
CA ASN A 53 6.74 3.06 -8.15
C ASN A 53 8.12 3.55 -7.72
N ILE A 54 8.31 3.81 -6.41
CA ILE A 54 9.62 4.20 -5.86
C ILE A 54 10.62 3.05 -6.03
N GLN A 55 10.23 1.80 -5.78
CA GLN A 55 11.08 0.63 -6.00
C GLN A 55 11.58 0.55 -7.45
N GLU A 56 10.70 0.77 -8.42
CA GLU A 56 11.09 0.75 -9.83
C GLU A 56 12.09 1.87 -10.15
N GLN A 57 11.85 3.09 -9.66
CA GLN A 57 12.75 4.23 -9.85
C GLN A 57 14.12 3.98 -9.21
N CYS A 58 14.11 3.49 -7.97
CA CYS A 58 15.28 3.10 -7.20
C CYS A 58 16.10 2.03 -7.95
N PHE A 59 15.45 0.95 -8.40
CA PHE A 59 16.09 -0.11 -9.15
C PHE A 59 16.71 0.37 -10.47
N ARG A 60 15.96 1.19 -11.25
CA ARG A 60 16.48 1.77 -12.49
C ARG A 60 17.70 2.64 -12.23
N CYS A 61 17.68 3.42 -11.16
CA CYS A 61 18.74 4.35 -10.84
C CYS A 61 20.03 3.65 -10.41
N ILE A 62 19.94 2.67 -9.50
CA ILE A 62 21.08 1.86 -9.03
C ILE A 62 21.77 1.12 -10.20
N ASN A 63 21.01 0.74 -11.22
CA ASN A 63 21.52 0.03 -12.39
C ASN A 63 21.89 0.95 -13.57
N SER A 64 21.71 2.27 -13.44
CA SER A 64 22.12 3.23 -14.46
C SER A 64 23.60 3.60 -14.28
N GLN A 65 24.33 3.80 -15.38
CA GLN A 65 25.74 4.23 -15.32
C GLN A 65 25.91 5.75 -15.13
N GLU A 66 24.82 6.47 -14.85
CA GLU A 66 24.86 7.91 -14.64
C GLU A 66 25.06 8.21 -13.14
N GLU A 67 26.15 8.89 -12.80
CA GLU A 67 26.39 9.42 -11.46
C GLU A 67 25.41 10.56 -11.18
N CYS A 68 24.28 10.24 -10.58
CA CYS A 68 23.37 11.24 -10.02
C CYS A 68 23.36 11.08 -8.50
N ASN A 69 23.17 12.17 -7.75
CA ASN A 69 22.86 12.12 -6.32
C ASN A 69 21.56 11.33 -6.14
N SER A 70 21.67 10.03 -5.86
CA SER A 70 20.59 9.10 -6.19
C SER A 70 20.40 7.97 -5.18
N TYR A 71 19.32 7.21 -5.40
CA TYR A 71 18.95 6.03 -4.63
C TYR A 71 20.13 5.09 -4.41
N THR A 72 20.26 4.63 -3.17
CA THR A 72 21.26 3.68 -2.73
C THR A 72 20.69 2.26 -2.65
N GLN A 73 21.58 1.26 -2.56
CA GLN A 73 21.17 -0.11 -2.29
C GLN A 73 20.43 -0.24 -0.93
N GLU A 74 20.77 0.60 0.04
CA GLU A 74 20.08 0.64 1.34
C GLU A 74 18.64 1.13 1.19
N ASP A 75 18.41 2.17 0.38
CA ASP A 75 17.07 2.66 0.06
C ASP A 75 16.20 1.56 -0.56
N LEU A 76 16.78 0.78 -1.48
CA LEU A 76 16.08 -0.35 -2.11
C LEU A 76 15.62 -1.38 -1.07
N VAL A 77 16.49 -1.73 -0.11
CA VAL A 77 16.17 -2.66 0.97
C VAL A 77 15.08 -2.07 1.88
N ASN A 78 15.16 -0.79 2.23
CA ASN A 78 14.15 -0.12 3.05
C ASN A 78 12.77 -0.11 2.37
N ILE A 79 12.72 0.22 1.08
CA ILE A 79 11.49 0.19 0.27
C ILE A 79 10.92 -1.24 0.20
N GLN A 80 11.77 -2.26 -0.02
CA GLN A 80 11.35 -3.66 -0.04
C GLN A 80 10.75 -4.11 1.29
N ASN A 81 11.38 -3.72 2.41
CA ASN A 81 10.86 -4.02 3.74
C ASN A 81 9.50 -3.33 3.98
N ALA A 82 9.37 -2.06 3.60
CA ALA A 82 8.12 -1.32 3.70
C ALA A 82 6.99 -1.95 2.86
N ILE A 83 7.32 -2.48 1.67
CA ILE A 83 6.37 -3.23 0.82
C ILE A 83 5.86 -4.48 1.54
N GLU A 84 6.74 -5.29 2.12
CA GLU A 84 6.33 -6.52 2.81
C GLU A 84 5.49 -6.23 4.06
N VAL A 85 5.87 -5.21 4.84
CA VAL A 85 5.07 -4.75 5.99
C VAL A 85 3.70 -4.28 5.53
N THR A 86 3.63 -3.45 4.48
CA THR A 86 2.37 -2.94 3.92
C THR A 86 1.46 -4.07 3.45
N LYS A 87 2.02 -5.11 2.81
CA LYS A 87 1.26 -6.31 2.41
C LYS A 87 0.65 -7.02 3.62
N GLU A 88 1.37 -7.13 4.73
CA GLU A 88 0.83 -7.77 5.93
C GLU A 88 -0.31 -6.95 6.55
N PHE A 89 -0.21 -5.62 6.61
CA PHE A 89 -1.31 -4.76 7.06
C PHE A 89 -2.57 -4.90 6.18
N ILE A 90 -2.41 -5.02 4.86
CA ILE A 90 -3.54 -5.32 3.96
C ILE A 90 -4.16 -6.67 4.32
N ARG A 91 -3.34 -7.72 4.53
CA ARG A 91 -3.85 -9.05 4.92
C ARG A 91 -4.58 -9.00 6.26
N GLN A 92 -4.05 -8.30 7.25
CA GLN A 92 -4.69 -8.11 8.55
C GLN A 92 -6.04 -7.40 8.40
N THR A 93 -6.09 -6.32 7.63
CA THR A 93 -7.33 -5.58 7.34
C THR A 93 -8.39 -6.48 6.71
N ILE A 94 -8.00 -7.32 5.74
CA ILE A 94 -8.91 -8.30 5.12
C ILE A 94 -9.38 -9.34 6.15
N ARG A 95 -8.48 -9.88 6.99
CA ARG A 95 -8.84 -10.86 8.03
C ARG A 95 -9.85 -10.28 9.01
N GLU A 96 -9.65 -9.06 9.48
CA GLU A 96 -10.58 -8.37 10.38
C GLU A 96 -11.94 -8.14 9.72
N SER A 97 -11.96 -7.73 8.44
CA SER A 97 -13.20 -7.59 7.67
C SER A 97 -14.00 -8.90 7.61
N LEU A 98 -13.31 -10.00 7.30
CA LEU A 98 -13.93 -11.33 7.23
C LEU A 98 -14.46 -11.79 8.59
N GLN A 99 -13.71 -11.57 9.67
CA GLN A 99 -14.14 -11.91 11.03
C GLN A 99 -15.38 -11.13 11.46
N ASN A 100 -15.43 -9.83 11.15
CA ASN A 100 -16.59 -8.99 11.42
C ASN A 100 -17.82 -9.47 10.62
N GLY A 101 -17.64 -9.77 9.34
CA GLY A 101 -18.68 -10.32 8.49
C GLY A 101 -19.23 -11.65 9.00
N LEU A 102 -18.34 -12.57 9.43
CA LEU A 102 -18.71 -13.87 9.98
C LEU A 102 -19.55 -13.71 11.26
N THR A 103 -19.09 -12.86 12.18
CA THR A 103 -19.77 -12.59 13.46
C THR A 103 -21.19 -12.04 13.25
N ILE A 104 -21.34 -11.13 12.29
CA ILE A 104 -22.67 -10.57 11.93
C ILE A 104 -23.58 -11.67 11.35
N ALA A 105 -23.05 -12.54 10.50
CA ALA A 105 -23.80 -13.63 9.89
C ALA A 105 -24.27 -14.65 10.94
N GLU A 106 -23.38 -15.05 11.87
CA GLU A 106 -23.70 -15.95 12.98
C GLU A 106 -24.81 -15.39 13.88
N LYS A 107 -24.73 -14.11 14.23
CA LYS A 107 -25.77 -13.44 15.02
C LYS A 107 -27.12 -13.46 14.30
N LYS A 108 -27.15 -13.12 13.01
CA LYS A 108 -28.38 -13.16 12.20
C LYS A 108 -28.97 -14.57 12.11
N ALA A 109 -28.13 -15.60 11.96
CA ALA A 109 -28.56 -16.99 11.92
C ALA A 109 -29.16 -17.45 13.26
N LEU A 110 -28.57 -17.02 14.38
CA LEU A 110 -29.09 -17.30 15.72
C LEU A 110 -30.45 -16.62 15.95
N ASP A 111 -30.59 -15.35 15.59
CA ASP A 111 -31.83 -14.58 15.75
C ASP A 111 -32.96 -15.16 14.87
N ALA A 112 -32.65 -15.55 13.62
CA ALA A 112 -33.60 -16.21 12.74
C ALA A 112 -34.07 -17.56 13.30
N SER A 113 -33.14 -18.34 13.88
CA SER A 113 -33.48 -19.60 14.56
C SER A 113 -34.42 -19.36 15.73
N ARG A 114 -34.17 -18.36 16.59
CA ARG A 114 -35.02 -18.04 17.76
C ARG A 114 -36.42 -17.59 17.36
N ASN A 115 -36.57 -16.78 16.32
CA ASN A 115 -37.87 -16.31 15.85
C ASN A 115 -38.73 -17.45 15.26
N LYS A 116 -38.10 -18.47 14.67
CA LYS A 116 -38.78 -19.67 14.16
C LYS A 116 -39.40 -20.55 15.26
N TYR A 117 -38.91 -20.48 16.49
CA TYR A 117 -39.46 -21.24 17.63
C TYR A 117 -40.48 -20.45 18.45
N ASN A 118 -40.60 -19.14 18.22
CA ASN A 118 -41.52 -18.24 18.92
C ASN A 118 -42.74 -17.82 18.05
N SER A 119 -42.90 -18.39 16.86
CA SER A 119 -44.08 -18.25 15.98
C SER A 119 -44.80 -19.58 15.86
#